data_AF-A0A0V0QW96-F1
#
_entry.id   AF-A0A0V0QW96-F1
#
_cell.length_a   1.000
_cell.length_b   1.000
_cell.length_c   1.000
_cell.angle_alpha   90.00
_cell.angle_beta   90.00
_cell.angle_gamma   90.00
#
_symmetry.space_group_name_H-M   'P 1'
#
loop_
_entity.id
_entity.type
_entity.pdbx_description
1 polymer ?
#
loop_
_entity_poly.entity_id
_entity_poly.type
_entity_poly.pdbx_seq_one_letter_code
_entity_poly.pdbx_strand_id
1 'polypeptide(L)'
;MIKEIDEQGNEVEIQIQQSNKQKKEIKEEEIKFLYEQPRPGFVTKFLGNCVICEKKSKYKCPQCQSIYCSANCYKEHNNACKFQFENKQMVEELRLVKSDKTDVKKMQTILYNNKAMFSESSEQIQREELEEKQYEALQNLLKNIDNLDVAKLNPEQMQSFLNFMKDKQNLAIQMGEWIPWWRVEQGAFSLYVEEIQNEEVEKLGSIQEDKNKIENIKNNQKKNEQESEQNLSENKEKPKENKQKKQSKKQQFKNEQQDLEKEMVKEFQKFDIEMENMIMEQFKGIEQNEEQQQFQEEGEENEDDIKNLEKILDSGKNLFPEALNEQNKKEDIYQGDFEQFKKQYNELFEQLEKEKELKKMEQNTDQKQKQQQLIQNQENENENDDQDQDQEIDPEKERKQELIKSYVKYRKDLKSKIKAILIEIKRNQNEDQKKNLRFHFLNIMYSIIFSFFYFNGDNQHSQLYDFFLQICECIGQSKKQFFSEENVIQDILEKAVRADKDSIYCGEIAVEELLLVLKNRFFVVESLMKLYDIVDQKAQIINRSAVETVKQAKNNILTKRKLSLIKNKLIFFISYGKNLDQQEMDIIIGNVESYLKNIQKQKQIEQNIKKSKKLDLLVQ
;
A
#
# COMPACT_ATOMS: atom_id res chain seq x y z
N MET A 1 -22.46 31.03 59.39
CA MET A 1 -21.55 30.54 58.34
C MET A 1 -21.27 29.04 58.43
N ILE A 2 -20.43 28.51 59.33
CA ILE A 2 -20.17 27.04 59.35
C ILE A 2 -21.44 26.22 59.64
N LYS A 3 -22.27 26.65 60.59
CA LYS A 3 -23.57 25.99 60.87
C LYS A 3 -24.59 26.09 59.73
N GLU A 4 -24.54 27.16 58.93
CA GLU A 4 -25.44 27.32 57.78
C GLU A 4 -25.01 26.43 56.60
N ILE A 5 -23.71 26.13 56.48
CA ILE A 5 -23.19 25.21 55.46
C ILE A 5 -23.57 23.76 55.82
N ASP A 6 -23.53 23.38 57.10
CA ASP A 6 -23.94 22.05 57.55
C ASP A 6 -25.45 21.81 57.42
N GLU A 7 -26.27 22.84 57.63
CA GLU A 7 -27.74 22.75 57.43
C GLU A 7 -28.10 22.62 55.95
N GLN A 8 -27.40 23.34 55.05
CA GLN A 8 -27.60 23.21 53.60
C GLN A 8 -27.13 21.86 53.06
N GLY A 9 -26.07 21.28 53.62
CA GLY A 9 -25.60 19.94 53.26
C GLY A 9 -26.65 18.85 53.57
N ASN A 10 -27.27 18.93 54.75
CA ASN A 10 -28.30 17.98 55.16
C ASN A 10 -29.59 18.08 54.34
N GLU A 11 -30.00 19.28 53.92
CA GLU A 11 -31.17 19.44 53.04
C GLU A 11 -30.94 18.82 51.65
N VAL A 12 -29.73 18.96 51.09
CA VAL A 12 -29.39 18.36 49.80
C VAL A 12 -29.37 16.83 49.88
N GLU A 13 -28.86 16.26 50.97
CA GLU A 13 -28.81 14.82 51.15
C GLU A 13 -30.22 14.21 51.30
N ILE A 14 -31.13 14.91 52.00
CA ILE A 14 -32.54 14.51 52.12
C ILE A 14 -33.24 14.56 50.75
N GLN A 15 -32.98 15.58 49.93
CA GLN A 15 -33.55 15.67 48.58
C GLN A 15 -33.07 14.55 47.65
N ILE A 16 -31.79 14.17 47.74
CA ILE A 16 -31.23 13.07 46.97
C ILE A 16 -31.87 11.73 47.38
N GLN A 17 -32.06 11.49 48.68
CA GLN A 17 -32.71 10.28 49.17
C GLN A 17 -34.18 10.19 48.74
N GLN A 18 -34.91 11.31 48.75
CA GLN A 18 -36.31 11.36 48.28
C GLN A 18 -36.42 11.12 46.77
N SER A 19 -35.51 11.68 45.96
CA SER A 19 -35.47 11.45 44.51
C SER A 19 -35.18 9.98 44.18
N ASN A 20 -34.26 9.34 44.91
CA ASN A 20 -33.93 7.93 44.72
C ASN A 20 -35.07 6.99 45.14
N LYS A 21 -35.82 7.35 46.18
CA LYS A 21 -37.02 6.59 46.58
C LYS A 21 -38.13 6.65 45.52
N GLN A 22 -38.40 7.84 44.98
CA GLN A 22 -39.38 8.00 43.88
C GLN A 22 -38.97 7.22 42.62
N LYS A 23 -37.68 7.25 42.24
CA LYS A 23 -37.17 6.47 41.10
C LYS A 23 -37.32 4.95 41.30
N LYS A 24 -37.27 4.47 42.55
CA LYS A 24 -37.46 3.07 42.87
C LYS A 24 -38.93 2.65 42.79
N GLU A 25 -39.84 3.49 43.29
CA GLU A 25 -41.29 3.26 43.21
C GLU A 25 -41.79 3.27 41.75
N ILE A 26 -41.29 4.19 40.91
CA ILE A 26 -41.62 4.23 39.47
C ILE A 26 -41.18 2.95 38.74
N LYS A 27 -39.99 2.42 39.07
CA LYS A 27 -39.50 1.15 38.48
C LYS A 27 -40.31 -0.06 38.92
N GLU A 28 -40.78 -0.09 40.18
CA GLU A 28 -41.61 -1.18 40.68
C GLU A 28 -43.02 -1.17 40.07
N GLU A 29 -43.59 0.01 39.76
CA GLU A 29 -44.86 0.14 39.04
C GLU A 29 -44.73 -0.21 37.54
N GLU A 30 -43.65 0.19 36.87
CA GLU A 30 -43.36 -0.21 35.49
C GLU A 30 -43.19 -1.73 35.33
N ILE A 31 -42.57 -2.39 36.32
CA ILE A 31 -42.43 -3.86 36.33
C ILE A 31 -43.78 -4.55 36.56
N LYS A 32 -44.70 -3.93 37.32
CA LYS A 32 -46.05 -4.46 37.53
C LYS A 32 -46.92 -4.37 36.27
N PHE A 33 -46.73 -3.34 35.44
CA PHE A 33 -47.48 -3.16 34.20
C PHE A 33 -47.13 -4.21 33.12
N LEU A 34 -45.95 -4.83 33.19
CA LEU A 34 -45.48 -5.79 32.18
C LEU A 34 -46.02 -7.23 32.35
N TYR A 35 -46.70 -7.55 33.46
CA TYR A 35 -47.14 -8.93 33.74
C TYR A 35 -48.66 -9.18 33.71
N GLU A 36 -49.49 -8.20 33.33
CA GLU A 36 -50.96 -8.34 33.30
C GLU A 36 -51.61 -8.18 31.90
N GLN A 37 -50.99 -8.72 30.85
CA GLN A 37 -51.68 -8.82 29.54
C GLN A 37 -52.27 -10.23 29.31
N PRO A 38 -53.57 -10.36 29.01
CA PRO A 38 -54.22 -11.66 28.82
C PRO A 38 -53.74 -12.34 27.54
N ARG A 39 -53.55 -13.66 27.59
CA ARG A 39 -53.20 -14.49 26.42
C ARG A 39 -54.32 -14.43 25.37
N PRO A 40 -54.07 -13.94 24.14
CA PRO A 40 -55.07 -14.00 23.09
C PRO A 40 -55.19 -15.43 22.57
N GLY A 41 -56.42 -15.92 22.60
CA GLY A 41 -56.84 -17.20 22.02
C GLY A 41 -56.61 -17.28 20.51
N PHE A 42 -56.57 -18.53 20.07
CA PHE A 42 -56.36 -18.98 18.71
C PHE A 42 -57.30 -18.35 17.66
N VAL A 43 -56.79 -18.35 16.42
CA VAL A 43 -57.46 -18.24 15.11
C VAL A 43 -57.71 -16.83 14.56
N THR A 44 -56.81 -16.35 13.69
CA THR A 44 -57.19 -15.54 12.51
C THR A 44 -56.31 -15.88 11.30
N LYS A 45 -56.92 -15.85 10.11
CA LYS A 45 -56.38 -16.22 8.80
C LYS A 45 -55.14 -15.39 8.43
N PHE A 46 -53.98 -16.01 8.29
CA PHE A 46 -52.78 -15.34 7.76
C PHE A 46 -52.86 -15.25 6.22
N LEU A 47 -52.88 -14.03 5.69
CA LEU A 47 -52.90 -13.70 4.25
C LEU A 47 -51.60 -12.98 3.82
N GLY A 48 -50.46 -13.35 4.41
CA GLY A 48 -49.15 -12.80 4.02
C GLY A 48 -48.40 -13.73 3.07
N ASN A 49 -47.56 -13.17 2.21
CA ASN A 49 -46.60 -13.95 1.42
C ASN A 49 -45.38 -14.32 2.27
N CYS A 50 -44.77 -15.46 1.99
CA CYS A 50 -43.56 -15.92 2.66
C CYS A 50 -42.40 -14.97 2.39
N VAL A 51 -41.66 -14.61 3.43
CA VAL A 51 -40.50 -13.71 3.34
C VAL A 51 -39.37 -14.26 2.45
N ILE A 52 -39.31 -15.58 2.24
CA ILE A 52 -38.24 -16.22 1.45
C ILE A 52 -38.72 -16.59 0.05
N CYS A 53 -39.90 -17.20 -0.04
CA CYS A 53 -40.37 -17.86 -1.26
C CYS A 53 -41.50 -17.10 -1.98
N GLU A 54 -42.01 -16.01 -1.39
CA GLU A 54 -43.17 -15.21 -1.81
C GLU A 54 -44.51 -15.97 -1.98
N LYS A 55 -44.56 -17.30 -1.76
CA LYS A 55 -45.81 -18.08 -1.76
C LYS A 55 -46.63 -17.78 -0.51
N LYS A 56 -47.96 -18.01 -0.57
CA LYS A 56 -48.87 -17.82 0.58
C LYS A 56 -48.34 -18.53 1.83
N SER A 57 -48.14 -17.77 2.89
CA SER A 57 -47.62 -18.28 4.17
C SER A 57 -48.66 -19.12 4.89
N LYS A 58 -48.18 -20.16 5.59
CA LYS A 58 -48.97 -21.03 6.45
C LYS A 58 -48.52 -20.97 7.92
N TYR A 59 -47.30 -20.49 8.16
CA TYR A 59 -46.64 -20.53 9.47
C TYR A 59 -46.07 -19.17 9.83
N LYS A 60 -45.97 -18.87 11.13
CA LYS A 60 -45.34 -17.67 11.71
C LYS A 60 -44.32 -18.10 12.76
N CYS A 61 -43.14 -17.50 12.81
CA CYS A 61 -42.14 -17.84 13.83
C CYS A 61 -42.53 -17.24 15.17
N PRO A 62 -42.46 -18.01 16.27
CA PRO A 62 -42.79 -17.51 17.59
C PRO A 62 -41.80 -16.46 18.12
N GLN A 63 -40.54 -16.44 17.64
CA GLN A 63 -39.52 -15.51 18.11
C GLN A 63 -39.52 -14.19 17.34
N CYS A 64 -39.33 -14.24 16.02
CA CYS A 64 -39.21 -13.04 15.18
C CYS A 64 -40.50 -12.64 14.44
N GLN A 65 -41.57 -13.43 14.58
CA GLN A 65 -42.86 -13.16 13.96
C GLN A 65 -42.88 -13.16 12.42
N SER A 66 -41.80 -13.56 11.74
CA SER A 66 -41.82 -13.66 10.27
C SER A 66 -42.70 -14.81 9.78
N ILE A 67 -43.22 -14.68 8.56
CA ILE A 67 -44.21 -15.58 7.97
C ILE A 67 -43.60 -16.44 6.85
N TYR A 68 -43.92 -17.74 6.84
CA TYR A 68 -43.31 -18.73 5.94
C TYR A 68 -44.31 -19.68 5.29
N CYS A 69 -43.98 -20.13 4.07
CA CYS A 69 -44.80 -21.07 3.30
C CYS A 69 -44.61 -22.54 3.72
N SER A 70 -43.43 -22.91 4.22
CA SER A 70 -43.06 -24.30 4.54
C SER A 70 -41.98 -24.38 5.63
N ALA A 71 -41.75 -25.58 6.17
CA ALA A 71 -40.67 -25.86 7.12
C ALA A 71 -39.26 -25.63 6.54
N ASN A 72 -39.07 -25.79 5.23
CA ASN A 72 -37.78 -25.50 4.59
C ASN A 72 -37.49 -23.99 4.62
N CYS A 73 -38.48 -23.15 4.32
CA CYS A 73 -38.34 -21.70 4.51
C CYS A 73 -38.15 -21.32 5.98
N TYR A 74 -38.72 -22.06 6.92
CA TYR A 74 -38.41 -21.83 8.33
C TYR A 74 -36.94 -22.15 8.67
N LYS A 75 -36.31 -23.14 8.05
CA LYS A 75 -34.89 -23.45 8.30
C LYS A 75 -33.93 -22.42 7.68
N GLU A 76 -34.32 -21.80 6.57
CA GLU A 76 -33.50 -20.83 5.84
C GLU A 76 -33.69 -19.37 6.32
N HIS A 77 -34.66 -19.11 7.20
CA HIS A 77 -34.90 -17.73 7.64
C HIS A 77 -33.88 -17.29 8.69
N ASN A 78 -33.27 -16.12 8.44
CA ASN A 78 -32.39 -15.34 9.32
C ASN A 78 -31.59 -16.17 10.34
N ASN A 79 -30.33 -16.47 10.01
CA ASN A 79 -29.38 -17.19 10.87
C ASN A 79 -29.30 -16.62 12.31
N ALA A 80 -29.55 -15.32 12.50
CA ALA A 80 -29.59 -14.70 13.83
C ALA A 80 -30.73 -15.25 14.71
N CYS A 81 -31.89 -15.57 14.14
CA CYS A 81 -33.03 -16.09 14.89
C CYS A 81 -32.81 -17.56 15.30
N LYS A 82 -32.16 -18.34 14.42
CA LYS A 82 -31.75 -19.72 14.72
C LYS A 82 -30.73 -19.74 15.87
N PHE A 83 -29.70 -18.89 15.79
CA PHE A 83 -28.67 -18.79 16.83
C PHE A 83 -29.24 -18.35 18.18
N GLN A 84 -30.19 -17.40 18.19
CA GLN A 84 -30.86 -16.97 19.42
C GLN A 84 -31.71 -18.09 20.06
N PHE A 85 -32.35 -18.92 19.24
CA PHE A 85 -33.14 -20.06 19.74
C PHE A 85 -32.24 -21.15 20.32
N GLU A 86 -31.16 -21.51 19.60
CA GLU A 86 -30.17 -22.49 20.06
C GLU A 86 -29.48 -22.03 21.35
N ASN A 87 -29.09 -20.75 21.46
CA ASN A 87 -28.54 -20.20 22.69
C ASN A 87 -29.52 -20.23 23.86
N LYS A 88 -30.80 -19.90 23.63
CA LYS A 88 -31.82 -19.99 24.69
C LYS A 88 -32.00 -21.42 25.16
N GLN A 89 -32.03 -22.38 24.23
CA GLN A 89 -32.15 -23.80 24.56
C GLN A 89 -30.92 -24.28 25.34
N MET A 90 -29.71 -23.89 24.94
CA MET A 90 -28.48 -24.22 25.66
C MET A 90 -28.45 -23.62 27.07
N VAL A 91 -28.88 -22.36 27.24
CA VAL A 91 -28.97 -21.72 28.57
C VAL A 91 -30.04 -22.38 29.44
N GLU A 92 -31.17 -22.80 28.87
CA GLU A 92 -32.19 -23.55 29.61
C GLU A 92 -31.71 -24.95 29.99
N GLU A 93 -31.01 -25.66 29.10
CA GLU A 93 -30.37 -26.94 29.39
C GLU A 93 -29.34 -26.79 30.53
N LEU A 94 -28.49 -25.76 30.49
CA LEU A 94 -27.55 -25.45 31.57
C LEU A 94 -28.25 -25.10 32.90
N ARG A 95 -29.42 -24.46 32.86
CA ARG A 95 -30.23 -24.19 34.06
C ARG A 95 -30.89 -25.45 34.63
N LEU A 96 -31.20 -26.43 33.79
CA LEU A 96 -31.80 -27.70 34.18
C LEU A 96 -30.78 -28.70 34.71
N VAL A 97 -29.49 -28.55 34.37
CA VAL A 97 -28.40 -29.22 35.07
C VAL A 97 -28.30 -28.64 36.48
N LYS A 98 -29.11 -29.20 37.40
CA LYS A 98 -28.99 -28.95 38.84
C LYS A 98 -27.63 -29.50 39.29
N SER A 99 -26.63 -28.63 39.40
CA SER A 99 -25.40 -28.97 40.07
C SER A 99 -25.70 -29.28 41.54
N ASP A 100 -25.11 -30.37 42.02
CA ASP A 100 -25.34 -30.84 43.38
C ASP A 100 -24.82 -29.78 44.37
N LYS A 101 -25.49 -29.60 45.50
CA LYS A 101 -25.14 -28.53 46.47
C LYS A 101 -23.69 -28.62 46.97
N THR A 102 -23.08 -29.79 46.86
CA THR A 102 -21.68 -30.09 47.15
C THR A 102 -20.72 -29.49 46.11
N ASP A 103 -21.07 -29.54 44.83
CA ASP A 103 -20.24 -28.98 43.75
C ASP A 103 -20.33 -27.46 43.72
N VAL A 104 -21.51 -26.89 44.01
CA VAL A 104 -21.66 -25.44 44.20
C VAL A 104 -20.79 -24.96 45.36
N LYS A 105 -20.73 -25.69 46.48
CA LYS A 105 -19.86 -25.35 47.62
C LYS A 105 -18.38 -25.52 47.31
N LYS A 106 -17.98 -26.56 46.58
CA LYS A 106 -16.59 -26.71 46.13
C LYS A 106 -16.18 -25.58 45.20
N MET A 107 -17.03 -25.21 44.25
CA MET A 107 -16.77 -24.11 43.33
C MET A 107 -16.75 -22.76 44.05
N GLN A 108 -17.66 -22.51 45.00
CA GLN A 108 -17.60 -21.32 45.85
C GLN A 108 -16.32 -21.28 46.71
N THR A 109 -15.85 -22.42 47.21
CA THR A 109 -14.61 -22.48 47.99
C THR A 109 -13.38 -22.17 47.13
N ILE A 110 -13.35 -22.66 45.89
CA ILE A 110 -12.31 -22.33 44.91
C ILE A 110 -12.33 -20.83 44.57
N LEU A 111 -13.52 -20.25 44.37
CA LEU A 111 -13.68 -18.82 44.08
C LEU A 111 -13.26 -17.93 45.28
N TYR A 112 -13.58 -18.33 46.51
CA TYR A 112 -13.16 -17.61 47.72
C TYR A 112 -11.65 -17.72 47.98
N ASN A 113 -11.05 -18.89 47.76
CA ASN A 113 -9.60 -19.07 47.91
C ASN A 113 -8.83 -18.31 46.84
N ASN A 114 -9.32 -18.26 45.59
CA ASN A 114 -8.73 -17.40 44.56
C ASN A 114 -8.87 -15.92 44.92
N LYS A 115 -10.04 -15.48 45.40
CA LYS A 115 -10.26 -14.07 45.80
C LYS A 115 -9.31 -13.60 46.91
N ALA A 116 -8.92 -14.49 47.82
CA ALA A 116 -7.96 -14.20 48.89
C ALA A 116 -6.50 -14.09 48.40
N MET A 117 -6.14 -14.74 47.28
CA MET A 117 -4.81 -14.59 46.66
C MET A 117 -4.67 -13.32 45.81
N PHE A 118 -5.78 -12.69 45.40
CA PHE A 118 -5.77 -11.48 44.56
C PHE A 118 -5.99 -10.17 45.34
N SER A 119 -5.99 -10.18 46.68
CA SER A 119 -6.22 -8.95 47.46
C SER A 119 -5.07 -7.93 47.36
N GLU A 120 -3.86 -8.34 46.97
CA GLU A 120 -2.77 -7.41 46.60
C GLU A 120 -2.92 -6.85 45.17
N SER A 121 -3.81 -7.42 44.36
CA SER A 121 -4.12 -7.00 42.98
C SER A 121 -5.38 -6.11 42.91
N SER A 122 -5.99 -5.73 44.03
CA SER A 122 -7.27 -5.00 44.01
C SER A 122 -7.16 -3.58 43.47
N GLU A 123 -5.99 -2.93 43.59
CA GLU A 123 -5.72 -1.64 42.94
C GLU A 123 -5.48 -1.78 41.43
N GLN A 124 -5.01 -2.94 40.99
CA GLN A 124 -4.80 -3.23 39.58
C GLN A 124 -6.13 -3.58 38.90
N ILE A 125 -6.99 -4.36 39.56
CA ILE A 125 -8.35 -4.66 39.08
C ILE A 125 -9.22 -3.39 39.04
N GLN A 126 -9.11 -2.48 40.02
CA GLN A 126 -9.82 -1.20 39.95
C GLN A 126 -9.33 -0.30 38.82
N ARG A 127 -8.03 -0.37 38.48
CA ARG A 127 -7.47 0.32 37.30
C ARG A 127 -7.98 -0.30 36.00
N GLU A 128 -7.91 -1.62 35.89
CA GLU A 128 -8.39 -2.37 34.73
C GLU A 128 -9.90 -2.15 34.50
N GLU A 129 -10.72 -2.14 35.56
CA GLU A 129 -12.16 -1.90 35.48
C GLU A 129 -12.49 -0.43 35.11
N LEU A 130 -11.60 0.51 35.47
CA LEU A 130 -11.71 1.92 35.06
C LEU A 130 -11.30 2.10 33.59
N GLU A 131 -10.23 1.43 33.17
CA GLU A 131 -9.74 1.40 31.78
C GLU A 131 -10.75 0.73 30.85
N GLU A 132 -11.39 -0.35 31.28
CA GLU A 132 -12.42 -1.06 30.51
C GLU A 132 -13.68 -0.19 30.33
N LYS A 133 -14.10 0.55 31.36
CA LYS A 133 -15.17 1.55 31.27
C LYS A 133 -14.82 2.72 30.36
N GLN A 134 -13.57 3.18 30.38
CA GLN A 134 -13.09 4.23 29.48
C GLN A 134 -13.05 3.74 28.03
N TYR A 135 -12.63 2.50 27.81
CA TYR A 135 -12.58 1.87 26.49
C TYR A 135 -13.99 1.65 25.93
N GLU A 136 -14.95 1.21 26.74
CA GLU A 136 -16.35 1.07 26.33
C GLU A 136 -16.99 2.44 26.01
N ALA A 137 -16.67 3.49 26.77
CA ALA A 137 -17.08 4.86 26.46
C ALA A 137 -16.49 5.35 25.12
N LEU A 138 -15.21 5.07 24.87
CA LEU A 138 -14.53 5.35 23.59
C LEU A 138 -15.14 4.59 22.42
N GLN A 139 -15.46 3.30 22.59
CA GLN A 139 -16.16 2.52 21.56
C GLN A 139 -17.57 3.05 21.29
N ASN A 140 -18.28 3.51 22.31
CA ASN A 140 -19.61 4.11 22.14
C ASN A 140 -19.54 5.49 21.46
N LEU A 141 -18.45 6.24 21.64
CA LEU A 141 -18.17 7.46 20.88
C LEU A 141 -17.79 7.14 19.43
N LEU A 142 -16.97 6.12 19.20
CA LEU A 142 -16.59 5.65 17.86
C LEU A 142 -17.78 5.07 17.06
N LYS A 143 -18.76 4.44 17.72
CA LYS A 143 -19.99 4.01 17.04
C LYS A 143 -20.88 5.19 16.60
N ASN A 144 -20.62 6.40 17.11
CA ASN A 144 -21.35 7.63 16.82
C ASN A 144 -20.47 8.68 16.10
N ILE A 145 -19.46 8.24 15.33
CA ILE A 145 -18.47 9.11 14.64
C ILE A 145 -19.11 10.23 13.83
N ASP A 146 -20.26 9.98 13.20
CA ASP A 146 -20.94 10.96 12.36
C ASP A 146 -21.48 12.19 13.13
N ASN A 147 -21.50 12.17 14.48
CA ASN A 147 -22.01 13.24 15.34
C ASN A 147 -21.07 13.57 16.53
N LEU A 148 -19.75 13.51 16.30
CA LEU A 148 -18.72 14.00 17.23
C LEU A 148 -18.67 15.53 17.17
N ASP A 149 -19.49 16.18 18.01
CA ASP A 149 -19.47 17.63 18.19
C ASP A 149 -18.56 17.99 19.38
N VAL A 150 -17.65 18.94 19.16
CA VAL A 150 -16.73 19.49 20.18
C VAL A 150 -17.50 20.05 21.37
N ALA A 151 -18.76 20.48 21.16
CA ALA A 151 -19.65 20.96 22.22
C ALA A 151 -20.02 19.91 23.28
N LYS A 152 -19.75 18.62 23.06
CA LYS A 152 -20.03 17.54 24.02
C LYS A 152 -18.87 17.28 24.99
N LEU A 153 -17.71 17.90 24.77
CA LEU A 153 -16.55 17.77 25.66
C LEU A 153 -16.73 18.64 26.91
N ASN A 154 -16.38 18.09 28.08
CA ASN A 154 -16.29 18.88 29.31
C ASN A 154 -15.19 19.95 29.13
N PRO A 155 -15.34 21.20 29.63
CA PRO A 155 -14.30 22.23 29.58
C PRO A 155 -12.87 21.78 29.91
N GLU A 156 -12.67 20.87 30.87
CA GLU A 156 -11.34 20.32 31.19
C GLU A 156 -10.77 19.44 30.08
N GLN A 157 -11.62 18.62 29.44
CA GLN A 157 -11.23 17.80 28.29
C GLN A 157 -10.99 18.67 27.06
N MET A 158 -11.81 19.70 26.87
CA MET A 158 -11.62 20.67 25.80
C MET A 158 -10.30 21.44 25.98
N GLN A 159 -9.97 21.84 27.21
CA GLN A 159 -8.71 22.53 27.50
C GLN A 159 -7.50 21.59 27.36
N SER A 160 -7.63 20.33 27.76
CA SER A 160 -6.60 19.30 27.56
C SER A 160 -6.39 19.01 26.07
N PHE A 161 -7.47 18.90 25.29
CA PHE A 161 -7.43 18.74 23.84
C PHE A 161 -6.82 19.98 23.15
N LEU A 162 -7.18 21.20 23.57
CA LEU A 162 -6.59 22.42 23.02
C LEU A 162 -5.12 22.57 23.38
N ASN A 163 -4.71 22.16 24.58
CA ASN A 163 -3.31 22.14 24.98
C ASN A 163 -2.53 21.08 24.20
N PHE A 164 -3.11 19.90 23.99
CA PHE A 164 -2.58 18.86 23.13
C PHE A 164 -2.45 19.32 21.67
N MET A 165 -3.47 20.01 21.14
CA MET A 165 -3.47 20.56 19.77
C MET A 165 -2.46 21.70 19.59
N LYS A 166 -2.17 22.46 20.66
CA LYS A 166 -1.14 23.51 20.65
C LYS A 166 0.27 22.93 20.67
N ASP A 167 0.44 21.75 21.26
CA ASP A 167 1.71 21.06 21.32
C ASP A 167 1.99 20.32 20.00
N LYS A 168 2.35 21.10 18.97
CA LYS A 168 2.63 20.62 17.62
C LYS A 168 3.65 19.47 17.57
N GLN A 169 4.59 19.43 18.51
CA GLN A 169 5.61 18.39 18.56
C GLN A 169 5.02 17.04 18.99
N ASN A 170 4.18 17.04 20.02
CA ASN A 170 3.52 15.82 20.49
C ASN A 170 2.49 15.27 19.48
N LEU A 171 1.80 16.15 18.76
CA LEU A 171 0.92 15.78 17.65
C LEU A 171 1.67 15.10 16.49
N ALA A 172 2.79 15.68 16.05
CA ALA A 172 3.61 15.12 14.98
C ALA A 172 4.20 13.77 15.38
N ILE A 173 4.61 13.61 16.64
CA ILE A 173 5.14 12.35 17.17
C ILE A 173 4.05 11.28 17.28
N GLN A 174 2.85 11.62 17.77
CA GLN A 174 1.78 10.64 17.96
C GLN A 174 1.09 10.22 16.65
N MET A 175 0.88 11.16 15.72
CA MET A 175 0.27 10.84 14.43
C MET A 175 1.26 10.27 13.42
N GLY A 176 2.56 10.44 13.67
CA GLY A 176 3.59 10.26 12.65
C GLY A 176 3.49 11.38 11.60
N GLU A 177 4.64 11.84 11.09
CA GLU A 177 4.61 12.61 9.86
C GLU A 177 4.06 11.70 8.76
N TRP A 178 3.01 12.11 8.06
CA TRP A 178 2.58 11.40 6.86
C TRP A 178 3.71 11.51 5.84
N ILE A 179 4.42 10.41 5.62
CA ILE A 179 5.46 10.32 4.60
C ILE A 179 4.78 9.82 3.33
N PRO A 180 4.72 10.63 2.25
CA PRO A 180 4.28 10.15 0.97
C PRO A 180 5.07 8.90 0.57
N TRP A 181 4.42 7.90 -0.02
CA TRP A 181 5.04 6.61 -0.33
C TRP A 181 6.23 6.72 -1.32
N TRP A 182 6.36 7.83 -2.06
CA TRP A 182 7.50 8.13 -2.93
C TRP A 182 8.69 8.75 -2.19
N ARG A 183 8.56 9.14 -0.92
CA ARG A 183 9.67 9.59 -0.07
C ARG A 183 10.30 8.45 0.74
N VAL A 184 9.72 7.26 0.71
CA VAL A 184 10.26 6.09 1.42
C VAL A 184 11.46 5.57 0.61
N GLU A 185 12.67 5.69 1.15
CA GLU A 185 13.94 5.28 0.49
C GLU A 185 13.94 3.79 0.14
N GLN A 186 13.33 2.97 0.99
CA GLN A 186 12.94 1.61 0.68
C GLN A 186 11.53 1.67 0.10
N GLY A 187 11.40 2.02 -1.19
CA GLY A 187 10.11 2.29 -1.83
C GLY A 187 9.03 1.33 -1.33
N ALA A 188 7.84 1.83 -0.99
CA ALA A 188 6.80 1.10 -0.25
C ALA A 188 6.42 -0.30 -0.82
N PHE A 189 6.90 -0.64 -2.02
CA PHE A 189 6.84 -1.96 -2.64
C PHE A 189 7.89 -2.97 -2.14
N SER A 190 9.01 -2.57 -1.54
CA SER A 190 9.95 -3.50 -0.86
C SER A 190 9.27 -4.30 0.26
N LEU A 191 8.13 -3.83 0.78
CA LEU A 191 7.34 -4.50 1.81
C LEU A 191 6.24 -5.43 1.26
N TYR A 192 5.86 -5.31 -0.03
CA TYR A 192 4.73 -6.05 -0.62
C TYR A 192 5.07 -6.79 -1.92
N VAL A 193 6.24 -6.54 -2.48
CA VAL A 193 6.80 -7.22 -3.65
C VAL A 193 8.22 -7.56 -3.25
N GLU A 194 8.44 -8.77 -2.74
CA GLU A 194 9.74 -9.40 -2.97
C GLU A 194 9.95 -9.34 -4.48
N GLU A 195 11.00 -8.65 -4.92
CA GLU A 195 11.45 -8.76 -6.29
C GLU A 195 11.67 -10.25 -6.53
N ILE A 196 10.71 -10.90 -7.19
CA ILE A 196 10.89 -12.23 -7.74
C ILE A 196 12.10 -12.06 -8.65
N GLN A 197 13.26 -12.52 -8.18
CA GLN A 197 14.50 -12.49 -8.95
C GLN A 197 14.15 -13.06 -10.33
N ASN A 198 14.56 -12.36 -11.40
CA ASN A 198 14.15 -12.68 -12.77
C ASN A 198 14.34 -14.17 -13.13
N GLU A 199 15.23 -14.87 -12.41
CA GLU A 199 15.39 -16.32 -12.41
C GLU A 199 14.09 -17.12 -12.25
N GLU A 200 13.18 -16.75 -11.34
CA GLU A 200 11.96 -17.54 -11.11
C GLU A 200 10.90 -17.31 -12.20
N VAL A 201 10.86 -16.12 -12.80
CA VAL A 201 9.96 -15.82 -13.93
C VAL A 201 10.44 -16.51 -15.20
N GLU A 202 11.75 -16.64 -15.40
CA GLU A 202 12.34 -17.43 -16.51
C GLU A 202 12.23 -18.94 -16.28
N LYS A 203 12.37 -19.42 -15.03
CA LYS A 203 12.05 -20.81 -14.64
C LYS A 203 10.57 -21.14 -14.90
N LEU A 204 9.64 -20.23 -14.58
CA LEU A 204 8.21 -20.46 -14.85
C LEU A 204 7.86 -20.37 -16.36
N GLY A 205 8.59 -19.54 -17.13
CA GLY A 205 8.46 -19.45 -18.58
C GLY A 205 8.91 -20.73 -19.29
N SER A 206 10.08 -21.25 -18.92
CA SER A 206 10.64 -22.51 -19.44
C SER A 206 9.79 -23.73 -19.06
N ILE A 207 9.28 -23.80 -17.82
CA ILE A 207 8.35 -24.86 -17.40
C ILE A 207 7.06 -24.87 -18.24
N GLN A 208 6.57 -23.71 -18.68
CA GLN A 208 5.36 -23.63 -19.51
C GLN A 208 5.61 -24.07 -20.96
N GLU A 209 6.78 -23.73 -21.53
CA GLU A 209 7.19 -24.21 -22.84
C GLU A 209 7.45 -25.71 -22.86
N ASP A 210 8.03 -26.25 -21.78
CA ASP A 210 8.27 -27.67 -21.63
C ASP A 210 6.99 -28.45 -21.39
N LYS A 211 6.00 -27.89 -20.68
CA LYS A 211 4.65 -28.46 -20.61
C LYS A 211 3.99 -28.55 -21.98
N ASN A 212 4.11 -27.53 -22.82
CA ASN A 212 3.58 -27.54 -24.19
C ASN A 212 4.31 -28.55 -25.09
N LYS A 213 5.63 -28.71 -24.93
CA LYS A 213 6.41 -29.75 -25.64
C LYS A 213 6.00 -31.15 -25.19
N ILE A 214 5.84 -31.37 -23.88
CA ILE A 214 5.38 -32.65 -23.33
C ILE A 214 3.96 -32.99 -23.81
N GLU A 215 3.06 -32.01 -23.90
CA GLU A 215 1.71 -32.22 -24.40
C GLU A 215 1.70 -32.57 -25.90
N ASN A 216 2.56 -31.93 -26.70
CA ASN A 216 2.78 -32.31 -28.10
C ASN A 216 3.38 -33.72 -28.26
N ILE A 217 4.32 -34.10 -27.39
CA ILE A 217 4.89 -35.46 -27.39
C ILE A 217 3.83 -36.49 -27.01
N LYS A 218 3.00 -36.21 -26.00
CA LYS A 218 1.87 -37.09 -25.61
C LYS A 218 0.84 -37.24 -26.73
N ASN A 219 0.55 -36.17 -27.46
CA ASN A 219 -0.36 -36.21 -28.61
C ASN A 219 0.22 -37.03 -29.78
N ASN A 220 1.52 -36.90 -30.05
CA ASN A 220 2.21 -37.71 -31.05
C ASN A 220 2.32 -39.18 -30.62
N GLN A 221 2.52 -39.47 -29.33
CA GLN A 221 2.52 -40.83 -28.79
C GLN A 221 1.14 -41.49 -28.91
N LYS A 222 0.04 -40.77 -28.59
CA LYS A 222 -1.33 -41.28 -28.80
C LYS A 222 -1.61 -41.57 -30.27
N LYS A 223 -1.09 -40.75 -31.18
CA LYS A 223 -1.24 -40.95 -32.63
C LYS A 223 -0.46 -42.19 -33.10
N ASN A 224 0.75 -42.38 -32.60
CA ASN A 224 1.56 -43.58 -32.89
C ASN A 224 1.01 -44.85 -32.23
N GLU A 225 0.39 -44.75 -31.05
CA GLU A 225 -0.29 -45.87 -30.39
C GLU A 225 -1.53 -46.29 -31.19
N GLN A 226 -2.31 -45.34 -31.71
CA GLN A 226 -3.45 -45.62 -32.61
C GLN A 226 -3.00 -46.25 -33.93
N GLU A 227 -1.89 -45.80 -34.52
CA GLU A 227 -1.29 -46.42 -35.71
C GLU A 227 -0.68 -47.81 -35.41
N SER A 228 -0.21 -48.04 -34.18
CA SER A 228 0.30 -49.35 -33.74
C SER A 228 -0.82 -50.35 -33.42
N GLU A 229 -1.96 -49.89 -32.89
CA GLU A 229 -3.14 -50.70 -32.63
C GLU A 229 -3.86 -51.11 -33.92
N GLN A 230 -3.82 -50.26 -34.95
CA GLN A 230 -4.26 -50.65 -36.31
C GLN A 230 -3.35 -51.73 -36.92
N ASN A 231 -2.05 -51.75 -36.61
CA ASN A 231 -1.10 -52.76 -37.09
C ASN A 231 -1.02 -54.03 -36.21
N LEU A 232 -1.59 -54.06 -35.00
CA LEU A 232 -1.58 -55.23 -34.10
C LEU A 232 -2.83 -56.11 -34.18
N SER A 233 -3.73 -55.85 -35.14
CA SER A 233 -4.90 -56.72 -35.40
C SER A 233 -4.56 -58.03 -36.13
N GLU A 234 -3.31 -58.22 -36.58
CA GLU A 234 -2.83 -59.47 -37.20
C GLU A 234 -1.58 -60.02 -36.48
N ASN A 235 -1.79 -60.65 -35.32
CA ASN A 235 -1.05 -61.83 -34.81
C ASN A 235 -1.17 -61.89 -33.29
N LYS A 236 -2.06 -62.76 -32.81
CA LYS A 236 -2.07 -63.22 -31.42
C LYS A 236 -1.39 -64.58 -31.38
N GLU A 237 -0.20 -64.66 -30.80
CA GLU A 237 0.19 -65.74 -29.88
C GLU A 237 1.62 -65.55 -29.30
N LYS A 238 1.72 -65.75 -27.98
CA LYS A 238 2.90 -65.89 -27.08
C LYS A 238 3.49 -64.62 -26.41
N PRO A 239 3.32 -64.49 -25.07
CA PRO A 239 4.02 -63.49 -24.27
C PRO A 239 4.87 -64.13 -23.15
N LYS A 240 6.19 -64.31 -23.35
CA LYS A 240 7.14 -64.48 -22.22
C LYS A 240 8.53 -63.83 -22.38
N GLU A 241 8.93 -63.35 -23.56
CA GLU A 241 10.26 -62.70 -23.75
C GLU A 241 10.28 -61.17 -23.59
N ASN A 242 9.14 -60.52 -23.33
CA ASN A 242 9.02 -59.06 -23.50
C ASN A 242 9.36 -58.20 -22.25
N LYS A 243 9.79 -58.82 -21.14
CA LYS A 243 10.16 -58.09 -19.90
C LYS A 243 11.62 -57.60 -19.90
N GLN A 244 12.57 -58.37 -20.44
CA GLN A 244 13.98 -57.94 -20.48
C GLN A 244 14.24 -56.82 -21.50
N LYS A 245 13.56 -56.84 -22.66
CA LYS A 245 13.64 -55.74 -23.64
C LYS A 245 13.03 -54.43 -23.13
N LYS A 246 12.01 -54.48 -22.27
CA LYS A 246 11.45 -53.28 -21.63
C LYS A 246 12.41 -52.68 -20.57
N GLN A 247 13.13 -53.51 -19.84
CA GLN A 247 14.12 -53.02 -18.86
C GLN A 247 15.35 -52.42 -19.53
N SER A 248 15.88 -53.01 -20.62
CA SER A 248 17.03 -52.42 -21.31
C SER A 248 16.69 -51.08 -21.97
N LYS A 249 15.50 -50.94 -22.57
CA LYS A 249 15.03 -49.65 -23.12
C LYS A 249 14.83 -48.59 -22.04
N LYS A 250 14.34 -48.97 -20.85
CA LYS A 250 14.17 -48.04 -19.72
C LYS A 250 15.52 -47.58 -19.17
N GLN A 251 16.54 -48.43 -19.18
CA GLN A 251 17.89 -48.07 -18.75
C GLN A 251 18.59 -47.17 -19.78
N GLN A 252 18.44 -47.46 -21.08
CA GLN A 252 18.97 -46.63 -22.15
C GLN A 252 18.36 -45.21 -22.12
N PHE A 253 17.04 -45.11 -21.91
CA PHE A 253 16.35 -43.82 -21.77
C PHE A 253 16.85 -43.00 -20.57
N LYS A 254 17.14 -43.67 -19.44
CA LYS A 254 17.73 -42.98 -18.27
C LYS A 254 19.13 -42.42 -18.55
N ASN A 255 19.94 -43.14 -19.31
CA ASN A 255 21.29 -42.70 -19.66
C ASN A 255 21.26 -41.52 -20.65
N GLU A 256 20.40 -41.58 -21.67
CA GLU A 256 20.19 -40.47 -22.62
C GLU A 256 19.68 -39.21 -21.93
N GLN A 257 18.80 -39.36 -20.94
CA GLN A 257 18.31 -38.24 -20.13
C GLN A 257 19.42 -37.61 -19.25
N GLN A 258 20.29 -38.44 -18.65
CA GLN A 258 21.42 -37.94 -17.87
C GLN A 258 22.50 -37.25 -18.73
N ASP A 259 22.71 -37.69 -19.96
CA ASP A 259 23.67 -37.06 -20.87
C ASP A 259 23.15 -35.70 -21.38
N LEU A 260 21.85 -35.59 -21.65
CA LEU A 260 21.18 -34.32 -21.97
C LEU A 260 21.24 -33.32 -20.81
N GLU A 261 21.02 -33.78 -19.57
CA GLU A 261 21.15 -32.92 -18.37
C GLU A 261 22.58 -32.39 -18.21
N LYS A 262 23.59 -33.21 -18.46
CA LYS A 262 25.00 -32.78 -18.42
C LYS A 262 25.35 -31.79 -19.52
N GLU A 263 24.76 -31.94 -20.71
CA GLU A 263 24.97 -31.01 -21.83
C GLU A 263 24.32 -29.64 -21.54
N MET A 264 23.11 -29.63 -20.96
CA MET A 264 22.47 -28.38 -20.52
C MET A 264 23.29 -27.66 -19.44
N VAL A 265 23.81 -28.36 -18.44
CA VAL A 265 24.63 -27.73 -17.38
C VAL A 265 25.89 -27.10 -17.97
N LYS A 266 26.50 -27.70 -19.00
CA LYS A 266 27.66 -27.13 -19.69
C LYS A 266 27.32 -25.86 -20.48
N GLU A 267 26.18 -25.83 -21.16
CA GLU A 267 25.72 -24.63 -21.88
C GLU A 267 25.36 -23.49 -20.92
N PHE A 268 24.73 -23.79 -19.76
CA PHE A 268 24.48 -22.79 -18.72
C PHE A 268 25.76 -22.18 -18.16
N GLN A 269 26.76 -23.01 -17.83
CA GLN A 269 28.05 -22.52 -17.34
C GLN A 269 28.78 -21.66 -18.37
N LYS A 270 28.64 -21.97 -19.66
CA LYS A 270 29.21 -21.18 -20.74
C LYS A 270 28.53 -19.80 -20.86
N PHE A 271 27.21 -19.75 -20.70
CA PHE A 271 26.44 -18.51 -20.73
C PHE A 271 26.79 -17.57 -19.56
N ASP A 272 26.92 -18.11 -18.35
CA ASP A 272 27.32 -17.31 -17.17
C ASP A 272 28.70 -16.65 -17.37
N ILE A 273 29.65 -17.39 -17.93
CA ILE A 273 30.99 -16.86 -18.26
C ILE A 273 30.92 -15.77 -19.35
N GLU A 274 30.08 -15.94 -20.38
CA GLU A 274 29.90 -14.92 -21.43
C GLU A 274 29.26 -13.64 -20.87
N MET A 275 28.30 -13.77 -19.93
CA MET A 275 27.65 -12.63 -19.28
C MET A 275 28.59 -11.87 -18.34
N GLU A 276 29.39 -12.58 -17.54
CA GLU A 276 30.42 -11.94 -16.69
C GLU A 276 31.43 -11.15 -17.52
N ASN A 277 31.88 -11.71 -18.66
CA ASN A 277 32.79 -11.02 -19.56
C ASN A 277 32.17 -9.74 -20.16
N MET A 278 30.87 -9.78 -20.51
CA MET A 278 30.16 -8.62 -21.06
C MET A 278 30.00 -7.50 -20.01
N ILE A 279 29.73 -7.86 -18.75
CA ILE A 279 29.66 -6.90 -17.64
C ILE A 279 31.03 -6.26 -17.40
N MET A 280 32.10 -7.06 -17.39
CA MET A 280 33.47 -6.56 -17.21
C MET A 280 33.92 -5.63 -18.34
N GLU A 281 33.49 -5.86 -19.58
CA GLU A 281 33.76 -4.92 -20.69
C GLU A 281 32.99 -3.59 -20.54
N GLN A 282 31.76 -3.61 -20.02
CA GLN A 282 30.99 -2.38 -19.77
C GLN A 282 31.62 -1.52 -18.67
N PHE A 283 32.12 -2.13 -17.59
CA PHE A 283 32.79 -1.39 -16.52
C PHE A 283 34.10 -0.75 -16.99
N LYS A 284 34.89 -1.43 -17.83
CA LYS A 284 36.09 -0.84 -18.45
C LYS A 284 35.78 0.39 -19.32
N GLY A 285 34.63 0.41 -19.99
CA GLY A 285 34.19 1.56 -20.77
C GLY A 285 33.75 2.76 -19.93
N ILE A 286 33.32 2.55 -18.69
CA ILE A 286 32.91 3.61 -17.76
C ILE A 286 34.14 4.27 -17.14
N GLU A 287 35.11 3.47 -16.66
CA GLU A 287 36.37 4.01 -16.11
C GLU A 287 37.14 4.86 -17.13
N GLN A 288 37.18 4.43 -18.41
CA GLN A 288 37.84 5.21 -19.47
C GLN A 288 37.11 6.52 -19.82
N ASN A 289 35.80 6.59 -19.62
CA ASN A 289 35.02 7.81 -19.86
C ASN A 289 35.10 8.78 -18.67
N GLU A 290 35.20 8.27 -17.44
CA GLU A 290 35.40 9.11 -16.25
C GLU A 290 36.79 9.75 -16.25
N GLU A 291 37.85 9.01 -16.64
CA GLU A 291 39.19 9.57 -16.82
C GLU A 291 39.25 10.63 -17.94
N GLN A 292 38.46 10.48 -19.01
CA GLN A 292 38.39 11.46 -20.09
C GLN A 292 37.56 12.71 -19.74
N GLN A 293 36.51 12.56 -18.92
CA GLN A 293 35.73 13.71 -18.43
C GLN A 293 36.50 14.53 -17.39
N GLN A 294 37.29 13.90 -16.53
CA GLN A 294 38.14 14.61 -15.58
C GLN A 294 39.22 15.48 -16.25
N PHE A 295 39.68 15.09 -17.44
CA PHE A 295 40.62 15.89 -18.24
C PHE A 295 39.99 17.03 -19.05
N GLN A 296 38.67 17.03 -19.25
CA GLN A 296 37.96 18.07 -20.01
C GLN A 296 37.39 19.18 -19.12
N GLU A 297 37.09 18.90 -17.85
CA GLU A 297 36.56 19.91 -16.92
C GLU A 297 37.63 20.87 -16.35
N GLU A 298 38.92 20.59 -16.52
CA GLU A 298 40.03 21.52 -16.18
C GLU A 298 40.47 22.44 -17.35
N GLY A 299 39.81 22.35 -18.52
CA GLY A 299 40.32 22.94 -19.77
C GLY A 299 39.62 24.20 -20.30
N GLU A 300 38.49 24.65 -19.73
CA GLU A 300 37.70 25.76 -20.30
C GLU A 300 37.33 26.82 -19.26
N GLU A 301 38.34 27.45 -18.64
CA GLU A 301 38.19 28.80 -18.09
C GLU A 301 38.91 29.82 -19.00
N ASN A 302 38.16 30.86 -19.38
CA ASN A 302 38.52 31.92 -20.32
C ASN A 302 39.99 32.38 -20.24
N GLU A 303 40.74 32.11 -21.30
CA GLU A 303 42.13 32.56 -21.49
C GLU A 303 42.30 34.09 -21.41
N ASP A 304 41.20 34.85 -21.59
CA ASP A 304 41.17 36.32 -21.51
C ASP A 304 40.96 36.84 -20.07
N ASP A 305 40.34 36.05 -19.18
CA ASP A 305 40.15 36.42 -17.77
C ASP A 305 41.42 36.14 -16.96
N ILE A 306 42.16 35.07 -17.30
CA ILE A 306 43.45 34.73 -16.69
C ILE A 306 44.52 35.78 -17.05
N LYS A 307 44.59 36.24 -18.31
CA LYS A 307 45.53 37.30 -18.72
C LYS A 307 45.27 38.65 -18.06
N ASN A 308 44.03 38.92 -17.66
CA ASN A 308 43.68 40.13 -16.89
C ASN A 308 44.05 39.98 -15.41
N LEU A 309 43.90 38.80 -14.82
CA LEU A 309 44.30 38.54 -13.44
C LEU A 309 45.83 38.52 -13.27
N GLU A 310 46.58 37.99 -14.24
CA GLU A 310 48.05 38.02 -14.23
C GLU A 310 48.62 39.45 -14.30
N LYS A 311 48.00 40.34 -15.08
CA LYS A 311 48.36 41.77 -15.11
C LYS A 311 48.08 42.50 -13.79
N ILE A 312 47.02 42.12 -13.09
CA ILE A 312 46.70 42.70 -11.77
C ILE A 312 47.68 42.17 -10.72
N LEU A 313 48.05 40.88 -10.78
CA LEU A 313 49.02 40.26 -9.87
C LEU A 313 50.45 40.78 -10.05
N ASP A 314 50.89 41.04 -11.28
CA ASP A 314 52.25 41.58 -11.53
C ASP A 314 52.40 43.05 -11.12
N SER A 315 51.31 43.81 -11.02
CA SER A 315 51.35 45.18 -10.47
C SER A 315 51.35 45.24 -8.92
N GLY A 316 50.97 44.14 -8.25
CA GLY A 316 50.92 44.03 -6.78
C GLY A 316 52.21 43.52 -6.11
N LYS A 317 53.13 42.90 -6.86
CA LYS A 317 54.32 42.21 -6.30
C LYS A 317 55.37 43.11 -5.63
N ASN A 318 55.27 44.44 -5.76
CA ASN A 318 56.24 45.38 -5.20
C ASN A 318 55.81 46.04 -3.88
N LEU A 319 54.67 45.66 -3.28
CA LEU A 319 54.15 46.37 -2.09
C LEU A 319 54.27 45.63 -0.75
N PHE A 320 54.47 44.31 -0.69
CA PHE A 320 54.58 43.60 0.60
C PHE A 320 55.47 42.33 0.56
N PRO A 321 56.80 42.44 0.75
CA PRO A 321 57.71 41.28 0.78
C PRO A 321 57.57 40.41 2.05
N GLU A 322 57.05 40.97 3.14
CA GLU A 322 56.98 40.28 4.44
C GLU A 322 55.80 39.29 4.56
N ALA A 323 54.73 39.46 3.76
CA ALA A 323 53.56 38.58 3.80
C ALA A 323 53.77 37.23 3.07
N LEU A 324 54.61 37.20 2.02
CA LEU A 324 54.90 35.96 1.28
C LEU A 324 55.73 34.96 2.11
N ASN A 325 56.56 35.43 3.03
CA ASN A 325 57.44 34.56 3.83
C ASN A 325 56.69 33.88 5.00
N GLU A 326 55.54 34.42 5.41
CA GLU A 326 54.62 33.76 6.36
C GLU A 326 53.65 32.79 5.68
N GLN A 327 53.29 33.00 4.41
CA GLN A 327 52.47 32.05 3.65
C GLN A 327 53.24 30.76 3.33
N ASN A 328 54.49 30.86 2.86
CA ASN A 328 55.30 29.67 2.56
C ASN A 328 55.57 28.82 3.81
N LYS A 329 55.72 29.44 5.00
CA LYS A 329 55.84 28.71 6.27
C LYS A 329 54.54 28.05 6.73
N LYS A 330 53.38 28.56 6.31
CA LYS A 330 52.09 27.94 6.60
C LYS A 330 51.82 26.78 5.65
N GLU A 331 52.18 26.89 4.37
CA GLU A 331 52.02 25.81 3.39
C GLU A 331 52.81 24.54 3.77
N ASP A 332 54.03 24.67 4.29
CA ASP A 332 54.82 23.53 4.78
C ASP A 332 54.19 22.84 6.01
N ILE A 333 53.47 23.60 6.86
CA ILE A 333 52.74 23.06 8.01
C ILE A 333 51.47 22.34 7.56
N TYR A 334 50.74 22.90 6.58
CA TYR A 334 49.52 22.29 6.05
C TYR A 334 49.78 21.03 5.22
N GLN A 335 50.93 20.90 4.54
CA GLN A 335 51.28 19.67 3.83
C GLN A 335 51.58 18.51 4.78
N GLY A 336 52.22 18.77 5.93
CA GLY A 336 52.45 17.74 6.95
C GLY A 336 51.16 17.22 7.57
N ASP A 337 50.24 18.12 7.91
CA ASP A 337 48.93 17.76 8.47
C ASP A 337 48.03 17.04 7.45
N PHE A 338 48.13 17.39 6.16
CA PHE A 338 47.37 16.73 5.10
C PHE A 338 47.82 15.29 4.85
N GLU A 339 49.13 15.01 4.83
CA GLU A 339 49.63 13.63 4.68
C GLU A 339 49.29 12.76 5.91
N GLN A 340 49.31 13.35 7.12
CA GLN A 340 48.85 12.65 8.32
C GLN A 340 47.35 12.36 8.27
N PHE A 341 46.53 13.30 7.79
CA PHE A 341 45.10 13.11 7.59
C PHE A 341 44.82 12.04 6.52
N LYS A 342 45.53 12.07 5.40
CA LYS A 342 45.42 11.07 4.32
C LYS A 342 45.75 9.66 4.81
N LYS A 343 46.78 9.53 5.66
CA LYS A 343 47.12 8.26 6.29
C LYS A 343 46.02 7.76 7.23
N GLN A 344 45.48 8.64 8.08
CA GLN A 344 44.36 8.30 8.97
C GLN A 344 43.09 7.91 8.20
N TYR A 345 42.81 8.60 7.10
CA TYR A 345 41.68 8.30 6.23
C TYR A 345 41.83 6.91 5.58
N ASN A 346 43.00 6.59 5.04
CA ASN A 346 43.25 5.28 4.44
C ASN A 346 43.18 4.13 5.47
N GLU A 347 43.68 4.34 6.69
CA GLU A 347 43.55 3.36 7.77
C GLU A 347 42.09 3.12 8.17
N LEU A 348 41.28 4.18 8.21
CA LEU A 348 39.84 4.09 8.49
C LEU A 348 39.09 3.38 7.35
N PHE A 349 39.49 3.64 6.09
CA PHE A 349 38.92 3.01 4.92
C PHE A 349 39.18 1.49 4.90
N GLU A 350 40.42 1.06 5.18
CA GLU A 350 40.75 -0.36 5.30
C GLU A 350 39.97 -1.06 6.43
N GLN A 351 39.72 -0.38 7.55
CA GLN A 351 38.91 -0.93 8.65
C GLN A 351 37.46 -1.14 8.22
N LEU A 352 36.89 -0.18 7.49
CA LEU A 352 35.53 -0.26 6.94
C LEU A 352 35.38 -1.39 5.92
N GLU A 353 36.39 -1.63 5.07
CA GLU A 353 36.37 -2.77 4.15
C GLU A 353 36.40 -4.11 4.87
N LYS A 354 37.26 -4.26 5.88
CA LYS A 354 37.32 -5.49 6.70
C LYS A 354 36.00 -5.74 7.43
N GLU A 355 35.34 -4.71 7.93
CA GLU A 355 34.02 -4.85 8.58
C GLU A 355 32.93 -5.25 7.58
N LYS A 356 32.96 -4.71 6.35
CA LYS A 356 32.05 -5.13 5.27
C LYS A 356 32.26 -6.60 4.88
N GLU A 357 33.50 -7.07 4.79
CA GLU A 357 33.79 -8.48 4.51
C GLU A 357 33.32 -9.41 5.63
N LEU A 358 33.51 -9.01 6.89
CA LEU A 358 33.04 -9.77 8.04
C LEU A 358 31.50 -9.91 8.03
N LYS A 359 30.78 -8.82 7.79
CA LYS A 359 29.31 -8.83 7.67
C LYS A 359 28.82 -9.71 6.50
N LYS A 360 29.53 -9.72 5.37
CA LYS A 360 29.22 -10.62 4.25
C LYS A 360 29.41 -12.10 4.64
N MET A 361 30.45 -12.42 5.41
CA MET A 361 30.66 -13.80 5.89
C MET A 361 29.59 -14.23 6.89
N GLU A 362 29.16 -13.34 7.80
CA GLU A 362 28.05 -13.61 8.73
C GLU A 362 26.74 -13.87 7.98
N GLN A 363 26.38 -13.02 7.02
CA GLN A 363 25.18 -13.19 6.20
C GLN A 363 25.17 -14.51 5.41
N ASN A 364 26.31 -14.90 4.83
CA ASN A 364 26.45 -16.18 4.13
C ASN A 364 26.31 -17.38 5.08
N THR A 365 26.74 -17.23 6.34
CA THR A 365 26.61 -18.27 7.35
C THR A 365 25.16 -18.45 7.78
N ASP A 366 24.45 -17.34 8.01
CA ASP A 366 23.01 -17.35 8.34
C ASP A 366 22.16 -17.91 7.20
N GLN A 367 22.48 -17.57 5.95
CA GLN A 367 21.80 -18.13 4.78
C GLN A 367 22.02 -19.64 4.66
N LYS A 368 23.25 -20.13 4.90
CA LYS A 368 23.53 -21.57 4.91
C LYS A 368 22.79 -22.29 6.04
N GLN A 369 22.70 -21.70 7.22
CA GLN A 369 21.93 -22.27 8.33
C GLN A 369 20.43 -22.33 8.04
N LYS A 370 19.86 -21.26 7.44
CA LYS A 370 18.46 -21.25 7.00
C LYS A 370 18.18 -22.29 5.92
N GLN A 371 19.07 -22.45 4.94
CA GLN A 371 18.93 -23.49 3.92
C GLN A 371 19.00 -24.90 4.53
N GLN A 372 19.92 -25.14 5.48
CA GLN A 372 19.99 -26.43 6.18
C GLN A 372 18.73 -26.73 7.00
N GLN A 373 18.15 -25.73 7.67
CA GLN A 373 16.87 -25.90 8.38
C GLN A 373 15.71 -26.19 7.42
N LEU A 374 15.68 -25.55 6.25
CA LEU A 374 14.65 -25.80 5.24
C LEU A 374 14.73 -27.24 4.70
N ILE A 375 15.95 -27.74 4.45
CA ILE A 375 16.18 -29.12 4.01
C ILE A 375 15.72 -30.10 5.10
N GLN A 376 16.07 -29.86 6.37
CA GLN A 376 15.62 -30.71 7.48
C GLN A 376 14.09 -30.71 7.64
N ASN A 377 13.43 -29.56 7.46
CA ASN A 377 11.98 -29.50 7.52
C ASN A 377 11.31 -30.24 6.36
N GLN A 378 11.86 -30.15 5.15
CA GLN A 378 11.37 -30.90 3.99
C GLN A 378 11.60 -32.41 4.13
N GLU A 379 12.71 -32.84 4.73
CA GLU A 379 12.96 -34.25 5.02
C GLU A 379 11.98 -34.79 6.07
N ASN A 380 11.63 -34.00 7.09
CA ASN A 380 10.65 -34.38 8.11
C ASN A 380 9.19 -34.38 7.60
N GLU A 381 8.86 -33.55 6.61
CA GLU A 381 7.53 -33.54 5.96
C GLU A 381 7.36 -34.76 5.05
N ASN A 382 8.40 -35.17 4.32
CA ASN A 382 8.34 -36.32 3.42
C ASN A 382 8.27 -37.69 4.13
N GLU A 383 8.58 -37.78 5.43
CA GLU A 383 8.44 -39.03 6.21
C GLU A 383 7.01 -39.28 6.74
N ASN A 384 6.06 -38.33 6.56
CA ASN A 384 4.68 -38.45 7.06
C ASN A 384 3.60 -38.54 5.96
N ASP A 385 3.97 -38.68 4.69
CA ASP A 385 3.09 -38.54 3.52
C ASP A 385 2.22 -39.76 3.15
N ASP A 386 2.01 -40.72 4.07
CA ASP A 386 1.10 -41.86 3.87
C ASP A 386 -0.24 -41.71 4.64
N GLN A 387 -0.59 -40.50 5.10
CA GLN A 387 -1.92 -40.23 5.65
C GLN A 387 -2.64 -39.13 4.85
N ASP A 388 -3.54 -39.57 3.97
CA ASP A 388 -4.58 -38.76 3.33
C ASP A 388 -5.40 -38.00 4.39
N GLN A 389 -4.95 -36.82 4.79
CA GLN A 389 -5.75 -35.84 5.52
C GLN A 389 -6.11 -34.74 4.53
N ASP A 390 -7.37 -34.73 4.11
CA ASP A 390 -8.02 -33.64 3.42
C ASP A 390 -7.96 -32.37 4.30
N GLN A 391 -6.87 -31.62 4.21
CA GLN A 391 -6.78 -30.32 4.84
C GLN A 391 -7.74 -29.38 4.11
N GLU A 392 -8.84 -29.01 4.78
CA GLU A 392 -9.75 -27.96 4.33
C GLU A 392 -8.94 -26.68 4.08
N ILE A 393 -8.71 -26.37 2.80
CA ILE A 393 -8.06 -25.13 2.39
C ILE A 393 -8.99 -23.98 2.80
N ASP A 394 -8.47 -23.07 3.61
CA ASP A 394 -9.17 -21.86 4.01
C ASP A 394 -9.66 -21.08 2.77
N PRO A 395 -10.98 -20.93 2.56
CA PRO A 395 -11.55 -20.25 1.39
C PRO A 395 -11.10 -18.78 1.28
N GLU A 396 -10.67 -18.13 2.37
CA GLU A 396 -10.11 -16.79 2.30
C GLU A 396 -8.72 -16.78 1.63
N LYS A 397 -7.89 -17.79 1.92
CA LYS A 397 -6.57 -17.95 1.29
C LYS A 397 -6.70 -18.20 -0.20
N GLU A 398 -7.65 -19.05 -0.61
CA GLU A 398 -7.92 -19.30 -2.03
C GLU A 398 -8.40 -18.03 -2.75
N ARG A 399 -9.30 -17.27 -2.13
CA ARG A 399 -9.79 -15.98 -2.68
C ARG A 399 -8.66 -14.95 -2.82
N LYS A 400 -7.75 -14.85 -1.86
CA LYS A 400 -6.56 -13.97 -1.93
C LYS A 400 -5.63 -14.40 -3.06
N GLN A 401 -5.37 -15.71 -3.20
CA GLN A 401 -4.54 -16.24 -4.28
C GLN A 401 -5.16 -16.00 -5.66
N GLU A 402 -6.48 -16.15 -5.80
CA GLU A 402 -7.19 -15.84 -7.05
C GLU A 402 -7.11 -14.35 -7.39
N LEU A 403 -7.26 -13.47 -6.40
CA LEU A 403 -7.09 -12.03 -6.58
C LEU A 403 -5.66 -11.69 -7.06
N ILE A 404 -4.63 -12.28 -6.44
CA ILE A 404 -3.23 -12.11 -6.85
C ILE A 404 -3.01 -12.60 -8.27
N LYS A 405 -3.46 -13.82 -8.61
CA LYS A 405 -3.35 -14.38 -9.97
C LYS A 405 -4.04 -13.48 -11.00
N SER A 406 -5.22 -12.97 -10.68
CA SER A 406 -5.96 -12.03 -11.54
C SER A 406 -5.18 -10.73 -11.76
N TYR A 407 -4.55 -10.20 -10.71
CA TYR A 407 -3.76 -8.96 -10.76
C TYR A 407 -2.46 -9.14 -11.57
N VAL A 408 -1.74 -10.25 -11.38
CA VAL A 408 -0.53 -10.58 -12.13
C VAL A 408 -0.84 -10.72 -13.62
N LYS A 409 -1.91 -11.45 -13.98
CA LYS A 409 -2.37 -11.56 -15.38
C LYS A 409 -2.68 -10.19 -15.97
N TYR A 410 -3.41 -9.36 -15.23
CA TYR A 410 -3.76 -8.02 -15.64
C TYR A 410 -2.52 -7.12 -15.87
N ARG A 411 -1.51 -7.16 -14.98
CA ARG A 411 -0.24 -6.44 -15.16
C ARG A 411 0.54 -6.93 -16.39
N LYS A 412 0.52 -8.24 -16.68
CA LYS A 412 1.16 -8.83 -17.88
C LYS A 412 0.48 -8.33 -19.18
N ASP A 413 -0.85 -8.31 -19.19
CA ASP A 413 -1.62 -7.78 -20.33
C ASP A 413 -1.35 -6.29 -20.54
N LEU A 414 -1.28 -5.53 -19.45
CA LEU A 414 -0.94 -4.10 -19.48
C LEU A 414 0.46 -3.84 -20.02
N LYS A 415 1.47 -4.63 -19.58
CA LYS A 415 2.85 -4.55 -20.09
C LYS A 415 2.90 -4.78 -21.61
N SER A 416 2.08 -5.68 -22.12
CA SER A 416 1.98 -5.97 -23.56
C SER A 416 1.35 -4.80 -24.33
N LYS A 417 0.28 -4.19 -23.80
CA LYS A 417 -0.33 -2.98 -24.37
C LYS A 417 0.61 -1.79 -24.38
N ILE A 418 1.37 -1.59 -23.30
CA ILE A 418 2.39 -0.55 -23.19
C ILE A 418 3.43 -0.73 -24.30
N LYS A 419 3.97 -1.94 -24.50
CA LYS A 419 4.93 -2.24 -25.57
C LYS A 419 4.39 -1.89 -26.97
N ALA A 420 3.11 -2.18 -27.24
CA ALA A 420 2.51 -1.89 -28.52
C ALA A 420 2.40 -0.37 -28.79
N ILE A 421 1.94 0.41 -27.80
CA ILE A 421 1.79 1.86 -27.93
C ILE A 421 3.14 2.56 -28.10
N LEU A 422 4.20 2.05 -27.46
CA LEU A 422 5.53 2.63 -27.59
C LEU A 422 6.07 2.66 -29.02
N ILE A 423 5.80 1.60 -29.78
CA ILE A 423 6.20 1.52 -31.18
C ILE A 423 5.50 2.63 -31.99
N GLU A 424 4.25 2.95 -31.65
CA GLU A 424 3.46 3.98 -32.31
C GLU A 424 3.90 5.39 -31.93
N ILE A 425 4.23 5.62 -30.66
CA ILE A 425 4.78 6.89 -30.17
C ILE A 425 6.08 7.24 -30.92
N LYS A 426 7.03 6.29 -30.99
CA LYS A 426 8.34 6.54 -31.64
C LYS A 426 8.24 6.83 -33.13
N ARG A 427 7.20 6.35 -33.82
CA ARG A 427 7.04 6.51 -35.27
C ARG A 427 6.48 7.86 -35.69
N ASN A 428 5.74 8.54 -34.81
CA ASN A 428 4.79 9.59 -35.23
C ASN A 428 5.03 10.97 -34.61
N GLN A 429 6.17 11.23 -33.96
CA GLN A 429 6.38 12.48 -33.24
C GLN A 429 7.13 13.55 -34.04
N ASN A 430 6.43 14.63 -34.39
CA ASN A 430 7.05 15.92 -34.72
C ASN A 430 7.48 16.64 -33.42
N GLU A 431 8.52 17.48 -33.46
CA GLU A 431 9.02 18.29 -32.35
C GLU A 431 7.92 19.11 -31.64
N ASP A 432 7.01 19.73 -32.40
CA ASP A 432 5.89 20.47 -31.79
C ASP A 432 4.92 19.56 -31.04
N GLN A 433 4.75 18.32 -31.50
CA GLN A 433 3.92 17.34 -30.80
C GLN A 433 4.62 16.83 -29.54
N LYS A 434 5.95 16.66 -29.56
CA LYS A 434 6.73 16.31 -28.37
C LYS A 434 6.57 17.37 -27.27
N LYS A 435 6.71 18.65 -27.61
CA LYS A 435 6.50 19.76 -26.64
C LYS A 435 5.10 19.73 -26.03
N ASN A 436 4.06 19.62 -26.84
CA ASN A 436 2.69 19.53 -26.36
C ASN A 436 2.46 18.29 -25.47
N LEU A 437 3.05 17.15 -25.84
CA LEU A 437 2.96 15.93 -25.07
C LEU A 437 3.62 16.05 -23.70
N ARG A 438 4.73 16.79 -23.64
CA ARG A 438 5.43 17.13 -22.42
C ARG A 438 4.56 17.95 -21.47
N PHE A 439 3.87 18.97 -21.99
CA PHE A 439 2.94 19.76 -21.18
C PHE A 439 1.75 18.94 -20.69
N HIS A 440 1.22 18.04 -21.53
CA HIS A 440 0.13 17.15 -21.11
C HIS A 440 0.59 16.14 -20.05
N PHE A 441 1.80 15.60 -20.21
CA PHE A 441 2.40 14.72 -19.22
C PHE A 441 2.58 15.45 -17.88
N LEU A 442 3.12 16.67 -17.89
CA LEU A 442 3.24 17.49 -16.69
C LEU A 442 1.88 17.81 -16.07
N ASN A 443 0.86 18.12 -16.88
CA ASN A 443 -0.50 18.39 -16.40
C ASN A 443 -1.05 17.17 -15.63
N ILE A 444 -0.85 15.98 -16.17
CA ILE A 444 -1.29 14.73 -15.53
C ILE A 444 -0.50 14.47 -14.26
N MET A 445 0.83 14.54 -14.31
CA MET A 445 1.68 14.28 -13.15
C MET A 445 1.40 15.23 -11.99
N TYR A 446 1.32 16.53 -12.28
CA TYR A 446 1.03 17.51 -11.25
C TYR A 446 -0.40 17.35 -10.68
N SER A 447 -1.39 17.05 -11.52
CA SER A 447 -2.76 16.76 -11.06
C SER A 447 -2.82 15.52 -10.16
N ILE A 448 -2.05 14.47 -10.47
CA ILE A 448 -1.97 13.26 -9.65
C ILE A 448 -1.42 13.60 -8.27
N ILE A 449 -0.27 14.25 -8.22
CA ILE A 449 0.44 14.56 -6.98
C ILE A 449 -0.38 15.53 -6.14
N PHE A 450 -0.96 16.57 -6.76
CA PHE A 450 -1.84 17.51 -6.09
C PHE A 450 -3.07 16.80 -5.50
N SER A 451 -3.70 15.89 -6.24
CA SER A 451 -4.85 15.13 -5.74
C SER A 451 -4.48 14.23 -4.56
N PHE A 452 -3.36 13.51 -4.65
CA PHE A 452 -2.90 12.68 -3.54
C PHE A 452 -2.54 13.53 -2.32
N PHE A 453 -1.87 14.66 -2.50
CA PHE A 453 -1.53 15.55 -1.41
C PHE A 453 -2.78 16.11 -0.73
N TYR A 454 -3.76 16.58 -1.52
CA TYR A 454 -5.02 17.12 -1.02
C TYR A 454 -5.82 16.09 -0.18
N PHE A 455 -5.77 14.80 -0.54
CA PHE A 455 -6.40 13.72 0.22
C PHE A 455 -5.43 13.00 1.19
N ASN A 456 -4.29 13.60 1.55
CA ASN A 456 -3.30 13.01 2.46
C ASN A 456 -2.89 11.57 2.09
N GLY A 457 -2.79 11.29 0.80
CA GLY A 457 -2.44 9.97 0.26
C GLY A 457 -3.55 8.93 0.29
N ASP A 458 -4.76 9.25 0.76
CA ASP A 458 -5.86 8.30 0.80
C ASP A 458 -6.37 7.98 -0.61
N ASN A 459 -5.85 6.89 -1.16
CA ASN A 459 -6.23 6.38 -2.47
C ASN A 459 -7.64 5.74 -2.51
N GLN A 460 -8.26 5.49 -1.36
CA GLN A 460 -9.63 4.96 -1.26
C GLN A 460 -10.68 6.08 -1.13
N HIS A 461 -10.25 7.34 -1.03
CA HIS A 461 -11.18 8.44 -0.89
C HIS A 461 -12.12 8.53 -2.09
N SER A 462 -13.43 8.42 -1.83
CA SER A 462 -14.47 8.27 -2.87
C SER A 462 -14.49 9.40 -3.91
N GLN A 463 -14.02 10.60 -3.52
CA GLN A 463 -14.00 11.81 -4.34
C GLN A 463 -12.66 12.03 -5.07
N LEU A 464 -11.61 11.25 -4.78
CA LEU A 464 -10.27 11.52 -5.32
C LEU A 464 -10.26 11.50 -6.86
N TYR A 465 -10.91 10.52 -7.47
CA TYR A 465 -11.05 10.45 -8.92
C TYR A 465 -11.80 11.65 -9.52
N ASP A 466 -12.88 12.08 -8.86
CA ASP A 466 -13.73 13.16 -9.36
C ASP A 466 -13.00 14.52 -9.23
N PHE A 467 -12.27 14.73 -8.12
CA PHE A 467 -11.39 15.88 -7.92
C PHE A 467 -10.24 15.91 -8.92
N PHE A 468 -9.57 14.77 -9.13
CA PHE A 468 -8.51 14.64 -10.13
C PHE A 468 -9.01 15.05 -11.52
N LEU A 469 -10.19 14.57 -11.95
CA LEU A 469 -10.77 14.95 -13.24
C LEU A 469 -11.17 16.43 -13.33
N GLN A 470 -11.51 17.05 -12.20
CA GLN A 470 -11.87 18.46 -12.16
C GLN A 470 -10.64 19.36 -12.38
N ILE A 471 -9.47 18.97 -11.85
CA ILE A 471 -8.24 19.75 -11.99
C ILE A 471 -7.41 19.37 -13.23
N CYS A 472 -7.46 18.10 -13.67
CA CYS A 472 -6.68 17.60 -14.81
C CYS A 472 -7.38 17.88 -16.14
N GLU A 473 -6.80 18.80 -16.92
CA GLU A 473 -7.36 19.21 -18.20
C GLU A 473 -7.16 18.15 -19.29
N CYS A 474 -5.98 17.51 -19.33
CA CYS A 474 -5.57 16.65 -20.44
C CYS A 474 -6.29 15.29 -20.50
N ILE A 475 -6.68 14.76 -19.33
CA ILE A 475 -7.43 13.50 -19.27
C ILE A 475 -8.90 13.71 -19.65
N GLY A 476 -9.44 14.89 -19.38
CA GLY A 476 -10.77 15.31 -19.80
C GLY A 476 -10.95 15.40 -21.33
N GLN A 477 -12.03 16.05 -21.74
CA GLN A 477 -12.36 16.29 -23.15
C GLN A 477 -11.70 17.56 -23.71
N SER A 478 -10.80 18.16 -22.95
CA SER A 478 -10.21 19.43 -23.31
C SER A 478 -9.18 19.25 -24.43
N LYS A 479 -9.25 20.16 -25.40
CA LYS A 479 -8.22 20.38 -26.42
C LYS A 479 -7.31 21.55 -26.06
N LYS A 480 -7.30 21.97 -24.78
CA LYS A 480 -6.50 23.10 -24.32
C LYS A 480 -5.03 22.80 -24.60
N GLN A 481 -4.42 23.70 -25.37
CA GLN A 481 -2.99 23.68 -25.61
C GLN A 481 -2.30 24.50 -24.52
N PHE A 482 -1.15 24.01 -24.11
CA PHE A 482 -0.28 24.69 -23.17
C PHE A 482 0.96 25.17 -23.92
N PHE A 483 1.54 26.27 -23.45
CA PHE A 483 2.69 26.90 -24.09
C PHE A 483 3.96 26.86 -23.22
N SER A 484 3.81 26.59 -21.92
CA SER A 484 4.89 26.47 -20.96
C SER A 484 4.47 25.60 -19.77
N GLU A 485 5.45 25.07 -19.05
CA GLU A 485 5.27 24.32 -17.80
C GLU A 485 4.63 25.19 -16.71
N GLU A 486 4.99 26.48 -16.66
CA GLU A 486 4.41 27.45 -15.72
C GLU A 486 2.89 27.60 -15.95
N ASN A 487 2.46 27.69 -17.22
CA ASN A 487 1.05 27.78 -17.59
C ASN A 487 0.28 26.51 -17.21
N VAL A 488 0.93 25.34 -17.27
CA VAL A 488 0.32 24.07 -16.83
C VAL A 488 0.09 24.08 -15.32
N ILE A 489 1.09 24.48 -14.54
CA ILE A 489 1.01 24.51 -13.08
C ILE A 489 -0.02 25.55 -12.61
N GLN A 490 -0.01 26.76 -13.19
CA GLN A 490 -1.00 27.79 -12.87
C GLN A 490 -2.43 27.36 -13.22
N ASP A 491 -2.65 26.70 -14.37
CA ASP A 491 -3.98 26.20 -14.74
C ASP A 491 -4.54 25.20 -13.72
N ILE A 492 -3.69 24.30 -13.22
CA ILE A 492 -4.07 23.31 -12.21
C ILE A 492 -4.35 23.99 -10.87
N LEU A 493 -3.49 24.93 -10.45
CA LEU A 493 -3.69 25.69 -9.22
C LEU A 493 -5.00 26.50 -9.27
N GLU A 494 -5.28 27.20 -10.37
CA GLU A 494 -6.54 27.93 -10.52
C GLU A 494 -7.76 27.02 -10.42
N LYS A 495 -7.70 25.82 -11.00
CA LYS A 495 -8.80 24.85 -10.92
C LYS A 495 -8.95 24.25 -9.54
N ALA A 496 -7.84 23.95 -8.87
CA ALA A 496 -7.85 23.49 -7.50
C ALA A 496 -8.51 24.54 -6.59
N VAL A 497 -8.13 25.81 -6.71
CA VAL A 497 -8.72 26.92 -5.93
C VAL A 497 -10.20 27.13 -6.22
N ARG A 498 -10.64 26.88 -7.47
CA ARG A 498 -12.07 26.90 -7.84
C ARG A 498 -12.82 25.69 -7.28
N ALA A 499 -12.16 24.54 -7.13
CA ALA A 499 -12.74 23.33 -6.57
C ALA A 499 -12.89 23.45 -5.05
N ASP A 500 -11.84 23.94 -4.39
CA ASP A 500 -11.80 24.23 -2.96
C ASP A 500 -10.85 25.40 -2.67
N LYS A 501 -11.32 26.40 -1.93
CA LYS A 501 -10.54 27.61 -1.59
C LYS A 501 -9.35 27.29 -0.68
N ASP A 502 -9.46 26.25 0.14
CA ASP A 502 -8.41 25.88 1.09
C ASP A 502 -7.22 25.17 0.39
N SER A 503 -7.39 24.79 -0.88
CA SER A 503 -6.35 24.16 -1.69
C SER A 503 -5.15 25.08 -2.04
N ILE A 504 -5.26 26.40 -1.80
CA ILE A 504 -4.18 27.38 -2.04
C ILE A 504 -2.89 26.97 -1.31
N TYR A 505 -3.01 26.46 -0.09
CA TYR A 505 -1.87 26.11 0.75
C TYR A 505 -1.11 24.87 0.25
N CYS A 506 -1.77 24.01 -0.52
CA CYS A 506 -1.17 22.79 -1.05
C CYS A 506 -0.29 23.04 -2.27
N GLY A 507 -0.46 24.18 -2.96
CA GLY A 507 0.14 24.42 -4.27
C GLY A 507 1.67 24.37 -4.30
N GLU A 508 2.33 25.14 -3.43
CA GLU A 508 3.80 25.17 -3.42
C GLU A 508 4.40 23.82 -3.00
N ILE A 509 3.84 23.22 -1.94
CA ILE A 509 4.30 21.92 -1.44
C ILE A 509 4.12 20.85 -2.52
N ALA A 510 3.00 20.85 -3.24
CA ALA A 510 2.76 19.92 -4.33
C ALA A 510 3.77 20.08 -5.49
N VAL A 511 4.28 21.29 -5.75
CA VAL A 511 5.33 21.52 -6.76
C VAL A 511 6.67 20.94 -6.30
N GLU A 512 7.00 21.06 -5.02
CA GLU A 512 8.19 20.44 -4.43
C GLU A 512 8.11 18.90 -4.50
N GLU A 513 6.95 18.32 -4.14
CA GLU A 513 6.71 16.87 -4.29
C GLU A 513 6.79 16.42 -5.75
N LEU A 514 6.28 17.23 -6.68
CA LEU A 514 6.39 16.96 -8.11
C LEU A 514 7.85 16.84 -8.55
N LEU A 515 8.74 17.71 -8.07
CA LEU A 515 10.16 17.62 -8.40
C LEU A 515 10.79 16.32 -7.88
N LEU A 516 10.44 15.90 -6.66
CA LEU A 516 10.93 14.63 -6.10
C LEU A 516 10.47 13.43 -6.93
N VAL A 517 9.19 13.42 -7.33
CA VAL A 517 8.64 12.36 -8.18
C VAL A 517 9.27 12.37 -9.57
N LEU A 518 9.48 13.55 -10.19
CA LEU A 518 10.08 13.64 -11.51
C LEU A 518 11.56 13.24 -11.53
N LYS A 519 12.32 13.49 -10.45
CA LYS A 519 13.74 13.09 -10.35
C LYS A 519 13.93 11.57 -10.40
N ASN A 520 12.90 10.78 -10.08
CA ASN A 520 12.95 9.33 -10.16
C ASN A 520 11.91 8.78 -11.14
N ARG A 521 12.37 8.29 -12.29
CA ARG A 521 11.51 7.70 -13.34
C ARG A 521 10.61 6.57 -12.81
N PHE A 522 11.05 5.83 -11.80
CA PHE A 522 10.23 4.79 -11.17
C PHE A 522 8.96 5.39 -10.53
N PHE A 523 9.09 6.46 -9.74
CA PHE A 523 7.95 7.11 -9.08
C PHE A 523 7.00 7.78 -10.07
N VAL A 524 7.50 8.27 -11.20
CA VAL A 524 6.65 8.74 -12.30
C VAL A 524 5.73 7.63 -12.80
N VAL A 525 6.30 6.48 -13.17
CA VAL A 525 5.54 5.35 -13.70
C VAL A 525 4.58 4.81 -12.66
N GLU A 526 5.02 4.71 -11.40
CA GLU A 526 4.18 4.18 -10.32
C GLU A 526 3.01 5.12 -9.99
N SER A 527 3.21 6.43 -10.01
CA SER A 527 2.14 7.42 -9.81
C SER A 527 1.05 7.31 -10.90
N LEU A 528 1.46 7.13 -12.16
CA LEU A 528 0.54 6.91 -13.28
C LEU A 528 -0.19 5.57 -13.19
N MET A 529 0.52 4.52 -12.77
CA MET A 529 -0.07 3.20 -12.51
C MET A 529 -1.11 3.25 -11.39
N LYS A 530 -0.81 3.96 -10.30
CA LYS A 530 -1.74 4.12 -9.18
C LYS A 530 -3.01 4.86 -9.62
N LEU A 531 -2.87 5.91 -10.42
CA LEU A 531 -4.03 6.58 -11.01
C LEU A 531 -4.83 5.63 -11.91
N TYR A 532 -4.15 4.81 -12.73
CA TYR A 532 -4.84 3.81 -13.56
C TYR A 532 -5.69 2.87 -12.68
N ASP A 533 -5.13 2.35 -11.59
CA ASP A 533 -5.84 1.44 -10.68
C ASP A 533 -7.07 2.10 -10.05
N ILE A 534 -6.99 3.39 -9.68
CA ILE A 534 -8.14 4.18 -9.18
C ILE A 534 -9.23 4.30 -10.25
N VAL A 535 -8.85 4.59 -11.49
CA VAL A 535 -9.78 4.66 -12.63
C VAL A 535 -10.42 3.28 -12.89
N ASP A 536 -9.65 2.20 -12.73
CA ASP A 536 -10.14 0.83 -12.86
C ASP A 536 -11.16 0.48 -11.78
N GLN A 537 -10.87 0.78 -10.52
CA GLN A 537 -11.78 0.62 -9.39
C GLN A 537 -13.08 1.39 -9.61
N LYS A 538 -13.03 2.66 -10.03
CA LYS A 538 -14.24 3.44 -10.37
C LYS A 538 -15.06 2.78 -11.48
N ALA A 539 -14.41 2.23 -12.51
CA ALA A 539 -15.08 1.50 -13.58
C ALA A 539 -15.75 0.21 -13.07
N GLN A 540 -15.09 -0.53 -12.17
CA GLN A 540 -15.66 -1.72 -11.54
C GLN A 540 -16.88 -1.38 -10.68
N ILE A 541 -16.84 -0.30 -9.91
CA ILE A 541 -17.98 0.17 -9.10
C ILE A 541 -19.19 0.47 -10.00
N ILE A 542 -18.98 1.16 -11.13
CA ILE A 542 -20.05 1.45 -12.11
C ILE A 542 -20.55 0.19 -12.83
N ASN A 543 -19.72 -0.85 -12.94
CA ASN A 543 -20.15 -2.13 -13.48
C ASN A 543 -21.02 -2.91 -12.48
N ARG A 544 -20.77 -2.76 -11.18
CA ARG A 544 -21.51 -3.45 -10.10
C ARG A 544 -22.78 -2.72 -9.68
N SER A 545 -22.89 -1.42 -9.90
CA SER A 545 -24.08 -0.67 -9.51
C SER A 545 -25.32 -1.15 -10.27
N ALA A 546 -26.36 -1.54 -9.52
CA ALA A 546 -27.64 -1.95 -10.08
C ALA A 546 -28.25 -0.78 -10.86
N VAL A 547 -28.80 -1.08 -12.03
CA VAL A 547 -29.42 -0.09 -12.89
C VAL A 547 -30.92 -0.09 -12.60
N GLU A 548 -31.41 0.90 -11.87
CA GLU A 548 -32.83 1.00 -11.52
C GLU A 548 -33.67 1.60 -12.65
N THR A 549 -33.06 2.44 -13.50
CA THR A 549 -33.75 3.14 -14.58
C THR A 549 -33.03 3.08 -15.93
N VAL A 550 -33.78 3.13 -17.03
CA VAL A 550 -33.24 3.21 -18.39
C VAL A 550 -32.32 4.43 -18.58
N LYS A 551 -32.63 5.54 -17.90
CA LYS A 551 -31.81 6.76 -17.92
C LYS A 551 -30.43 6.55 -17.26
N GLN A 552 -30.41 5.89 -16.09
CA GLN A 552 -29.15 5.50 -15.44
C GLN A 552 -28.37 4.51 -16.30
N ALA A 553 -29.03 3.57 -16.98
CA ALA A 553 -28.39 2.62 -17.91
C ALA A 553 -27.60 3.36 -19.00
N LYS A 554 -28.25 4.32 -19.68
CA LYS A 554 -27.63 5.13 -20.73
C LYS A 554 -26.46 5.95 -20.21
N ASN A 555 -26.61 6.58 -19.05
CA ASN A 555 -25.52 7.33 -18.41
C ASN A 555 -24.34 6.43 -18.05
N ASN A 556 -24.59 5.24 -17.48
CA ASN A 556 -23.54 4.28 -17.14
C ASN A 556 -22.78 3.82 -18.39
N ILE A 557 -23.46 3.59 -19.52
CA ILE A 557 -22.80 3.25 -20.79
C ILE A 557 -21.86 4.38 -21.25
N LEU A 558 -22.31 5.64 -21.19
CA LEU A 558 -21.49 6.80 -21.55
C LEU A 558 -20.29 6.95 -20.62
N THR A 559 -20.48 6.80 -19.30
CA THR A 559 -19.40 6.87 -18.32
C THR A 559 -18.39 5.74 -18.49
N LYS A 560 -18.84 4.51 -18.78
CA LYS A 560 -17.96 3.38 -19.10
C LYS A 560 -17.10 3.64 -20.33
N ARG A 561 -17.68 4.23 -21.38
CA ARG A 561 -16.91 4.64 -22.58
C ARG A 561 -15.88 5.71 -22.25
N LYS A 562 -16.25 6.74 -21.47
CA LYS A 562 -15.31 7.78 -21.01
C LYS A 562 -14.16 7.17 -20.20
N LEU A 563 -14.47 6.30 -19.22
CA LEU A 563 -13.46 5.61 -18.41
C LEU A 563 -12.53 4.75 -19.24
N SER A 564 -13.04 4.04 -20.25
CA SER A 564 -12.21 3.26 -21.18
C SER A 564 -11.23 4.15 -21.96
N LEU A 565 -11.69 5.32 -22.43
CA LEU A 565 -10.81 6.29 -23.10
C LEU A 565 -9.75 6.85 -22.14
N ILE A 566 -10.13 7.17 -20.90
CA ILE A 566 -9.20 7.65 -19.86
C ILE A 566 -8.14 6.58 -19.57
N LYS A 567 -8.54 5.30 -19.42
CA LYS A 567 -7.61 4.19 -19.24
C LYS A 567 -6.62 4.11 -20.39
N ASN A 568 -7.08 4.16 -21.65
CA ASN A 568 -6.19 4.10 -22.80
C ASN A 568 -5.21 5.30 -22.85
N LYS A 569 -5.69 6.51 -22.51
CA LYS A 569 -4.80 7.69 -22.35
C LYS A 569 -3.76 7.45 -21.26
N LEU A 570 -4.13 6.89 -20.12
CA LEU A 570 -3.18 6.58 -19.05
C LEU A 570 -2.16 5.53 -19.47
N ILE A 571 -2.55 4.47 -20.18
CA ILE A 571 -1.60 3.49 -20.72
C ILE A 571 -0.60 4.19 -21.65
N PHE A 572 -1.09 5.11 -22.49
CA PHE A 572 -0.23 5.94 -23.33
C PHE A 572 0.77 6.75 -22.50
N PHE A 573 0.33 7.46 -21.45
CA PHE A 573 1.23 8.26 -20.62
C PHE A 573 2.18 7.43 -19.74
N ILE A 574 1.75 6.25 -19.28
CA ILE A 574 2.62 5.27 -18.59
C ILE A 574 3.73 4.83 -19.55
N SER A 575 3.36 4.54 -20.79
CA SER A 575 4.32 4.19 -21.84
C SER A 575 5.29 5.35 -22.10
N TYR A 576 4.75 6.55 -22.29
CA TYR A 576 5.52 7.77 -22.51
C TYR A 576 6.50 8.04 -21.35
N GLY A 577 6.03 8.10 -20.10
CA GLY A 577 6.90 8.33 -18.94
C GLY A 577 7.99 7.28 -18.75
N LYS A 578 7.70 6.01 -19.09
CA LYS A 578 8.70 4.93 -19.06
C LYS A 578 9.83 5.12 -20.10
N ASN A 579 9.53 5.75 -21.23
CA ASN A 579 10.47 5.89 -22.36
C ASN A 579 10.88 7.34 -22.59
N LEU A 580 10.57 8.22 -21.65
CA LEU A 580 10.92 9.62 -21.73
C LEU A 580 12.43 9.73 -21.56
N ASP A 581 13.12 10.33 -22.53
CA ASP A 581 14.58 10.43 -22.52
C ASP A 581 15.06 11.22 -21.30
N GLN A 582 16.28 10.91 -20.80
CA GLN A 582 16.80 11.57 -19.60
C GLN A 582 16.93 13.09 -19.80
N GLN A 583 17.52 13.50 -20.93
CA GLN A 583 17.57 14.92 -21.33
C GLN A 583 16.17 15.54 -21.37
N GLU A 584 15.18 14.77 -21.82
CA GLU A 584 13.83 15.31 -21.87
C GLU A 584 13.23 15.49 -20.48
N MET A 585 13.51 14.59 -19.54
CA MET A 585 13.12 14.73 -18.14
C MET A 585 13.84 15.91 -17.47
N ASP A 586 15.15 16.06 -17.71
CA ASP A 586 15.96 17.10 -17.09
C ASP A 586 15.48 18.51 -17.49
N ILE A 587 15.03 18.70 -18.74
CA ILE A 587 14.44 19.98 -19.15
C ILE A 587 13.11 20.24 -18.43
N ILE A 588 12.25 19.22 -18.23
CA ILE A 588 11.01 19.38 -17.45
C ILE A 588 11.35 19.77 -16.03
N ILE A 589 12.28 19.05 -15.40
CA ILE A 589 12.73 19.31 -14.02
C ILE A 589 13.29 20.72 -13.91
N GLY A 590 14.19 21.14 -14.81
CA GLY A 590 14.77 22.48 -14.82
C GLY A 590 13.72 23.59 -14.96
N ASN A 591 12.72 23.39 -15.83
CA ASN A 591 11.62 24.35 -16.00
C ASN A 591 10.73 24.44 -14.74
N VAL A 592 10.43 23.31 -14.10
CA VAL A 592 9.66 23.28 -12.84
C VAL A 592 10.46 23.87 -11.67
N GLU A 593 11.77 23.62 -11.59
CA GLU A 593 12.66 24.21 -10.58
C GLU A 593 12.78 25.73 -10.75
N SER A 594 12.87 26.22 -12.00
CA SER A 594 12.86 27.64 -12.31
C SER A 594 11.55 28.30 -11.83
N TYR A 595 10.41 27.66 -12.11
CA TYR A 595 9.10 28.13 -11.64
C TYR A 595 9.03 28.19 -10.11
N LEU A 596 9.50 27.16 -9.41
CA LEU A 596 9.52 27.13 -7.95
C LEU A 596 10.40 28.26 -7.37
N LYS A 597 11.60 28.48 -7.94
CA LYS A 597 12.47 29.60 -7.56
C LYS A 597 11.78 30.95 -7.78
N ASN A 598 11.01 31.10 -8.85
CA ASN A 598 10.25 32.32 -9.13
C ASN A 598 9.15 32.55 -8.09
N ILE A 599 8.40 31.52 -7.69
CA ILE A 599 7.42 31.61 -6.59
C ILE A 599 8.09 32.03 -5.28
N GLN A 600 9.20 31.39 -4.91
CA GLN A 600 9.90 31.69 -3.67
C GLN A 600 10.41 33.14 -3.63
N LYS A 601 10.97 33.64 -4.76
CA LYS A 601 11.36 35.04 -4.92
C LYS A 601 10.17 35.99 -4.75
N GLN A 602 9.02 35.69 -5.37
CA GLN A 602 7.80 36.50 -5.23
C GLN A 602 7.35 36.57 -3.77
N LYS A 603 7.36 35.45 -3.04
CA LYS A 603 7.03 35.41 -1.61
C LYS A 603 7.98 36.26 -0.77
N GLN A 604 9.29 36.20 -1.06
CA GLN A 604 10.27 37.03 -0.36
C GLN A 604 10.01 38.53 -0.59
N ILE A 605 9.66 38.92 -1.82
CA ILE A 605 9.28 40.30 -2.15
C ILE A 605 8.02 40.71 -1.38
N GLU A 606 6.97 39.88 -1.37
CA GLU A 606 5.74 40.16 -0.62
C GLU A 606 5.97 40.30 0.88
N GLN A 607 6.83 39.45 1.47
CA GLN A 607 7.22 39.55 2.87
C GLN A 607 7.97 40.85 3.16
N ASN A 608 8.88 41.28 2.27
CA ASN A 608 9.60 42.53 2.40
C ASN A 608 8.65 43.74 2.29
N ILE A 609 7.68 43.71 1.38
CA ILE A 609 6.63 44.74 1.28
C ILE A 609 5.79 44.80 2.55
N LYS A 610 5.38 43.65 3.11
CA LYS A 610 4.62 43.60 4.38
C LYS A 610 5.44 44.17 5.55
N LYS A 611 6.74 43.87 5.62
CA LYS A 611 7.65 44.44 6.63
C LYS A 611 7.80 45.95 6.49
N SER A 612 7.97 46.45 5.26
CA SER A 612 8.03 47.89 4.97
C SER A 612 6.76 48.61 5.42
N LYS A 613 5.58 48.11 5.02
CA LYS A 613 4.30 48.70 5.44
C LYS A 613 4.10 48.71 6.96
N LYS A 614 4.58 47.67 7.65
CA LYS A 614 4.54 47.61 9.12
C LYS A 614 5.47 48.65 9.75
N LEU A 615 6.64 48.90 9.18
CA LEU A 615 7.54 49.96 9.63
C LEU A 615 6.93 51.34 9.39
N ASP A 616 6.31 51.58 8.24
CA ASP A 616 5.63 52.84 7.95
C ASP A 616 4.50 53.14 8.95
N LEU A 617 3.73 52.11 9.34
CA LEU A 617 2.69 52.21 10.37
C LEU A 617 3.22 52.39 11.80
N LEU A 618 4.48 52.05 12.08
CA LEU A 618 5.11 52.30 13.38
C LEU A 618 5.76 53.69 13.45
N VAL A 619 6.06 54.28 12.30
CA VAL A 619 6.60 55.64 12.18
C VAL A 619 5.48 56.69 12.25
N GLN A 620 4.28 56.34 11.77
CA GLN A 620 3.04 57.13 11.95
C GLN A 620 2.53 57.02 13.38
#